data_AF-A0A7V8WD05-F1
#
_entry.id   AF-A0A7V8WD05-F1
#
_cell.length_a   1.000
_cell.length_b   1.000
_cell.length_c   1.000
_cell.angle_alpha   90.00
_cell.angle_beta   90.00
_cell.angle_gamma   90.00
#
_symmetry.space_group_name_H-M   'P 1'
#
loop_
_entity.id
_entity.type
_entity.pdbx_description
1 polymer ?
#
loop_
_entity_poly.entity_id
_entity_poly.type
_entity_poly.pdbx_seq_one_letter_code
_entity_poly.pdbx_strand_id
1 'polypeptide(L)'
;MRQVFGLQSSAPVVGMSPNELARASVIYGLGFFILMGLFALMYIHAHRRRAALGMTDVDAFDARALAGHHLVSAGVGLFAMLFALIAPRKVAFLSPSSFALMGPGHWAFAAWIDRRRKAFIARLAAADVVSDVQAV
;
A
#
# COMPACT_ATOMS: atom_id res chain seq x y z
N MET A 1 -32.76 13.40 -17.33
CA MET A 1 -31.84 14.40 -16.75
C MET A 1 -31.22 13.81 -15.49
N ARG A 2 -29.89 13.74 -15.37
CA ARG A 2 -29.22 13.27 -14.14
C ARG A 2 -28.56 14.47 -13.48
N GLN A 3 -29.06 14.86 -12.30
CA GLN A 3 -28.44 15.90 -11.48
C GLN A 3 -27.31 15.28 -10.65
N VAL A 4 -26.11 15.83 -10.75
CA VAL A 4 -24.99 15.49 -9.87
C VAL A 4 -24.37 16.82 -9.41
N PHE A 5 -24.50 17.14 -8.12
CA PHE A 5 -23.95 18.35 -7.47
C PHE A 5 -24.30 19.71 -8.12
N GLY A 6 -25.55 19.91 -8.57
CA GLY A 6 -26.02 21.24 -9.03
C GLY A 6 -25.43 21.73 -10.36
N LEU A 7 -24.50 20.99 -10.97
CA LEU A 7 -23.96 21.28 -12.30
C LEU A 7 -24.87 20.64 -13.35
N GLN A 8 -25.69 21.46 -14.00
CA GLN A 8 -26.47 21.04 -15.18
C GLN A 8 -25.52 20.96 -16.39
N SER A 9 -25.01 19.77 -16.68
CA SER A 9 -24.34 19.51 -17.95
C SER A 9 -25.35 18.91 -18.94
N SER A 10 -25.67 19.68 -19.97
CA SER A 10 -26.36 19.20 -21.18
C SER A 10 -25.41 18.49 -22.14
N ALA A 11 -24.11 18.39 -21.81
CA ALA A 11 -23.15 17.67 -22.64
C ALA A 11 -23.44 16.16 -22.61
N PRO A 12 -23.41 15.48 -23.77
CA PRO A 12 -23.55 14.04 -23.81
C PRO A 12 -22.41 13.39 -23.01
N VAL A 13 -22.73 12.30 -22.29
CA VAL A 13 -21.70 11.48 -21.64
C VAL A 13 -20.88 10.83 -22.74
N VAL A 14 -19.68 11.34 -22.97
CA VAL A 14 -18.73 10.77 -23.93
C VAL A 14 -17.97 9.65 -23.24
N GLY A 15 -18.07 8.43 -23.78
CA GLY A 15 -17.31 7.29 -23.30
C GLY A 15 -15.82 7.47 -23.56
N MET A 16 -14.99 7.09 -22.59
CA MET A 16 -13.53 7.16 -22.72
C MET A 16 -13.05 6.10 -23.71
N SER A 17 -12.26 6.50 -24.71
CA SER A 17 -11.60 5.55 -25.62
C SER A 17 -10.55 4.71 -24.88
N PRO A 18 -10.19 3.52 -25.38
CA PRO A 18 -9.14 2.70 -24.75
C PRO A 18 -7.78 3.40 -24.63
N ASN A 19 -7.47 4.35 -25.53
CA ASN A 19 -6.24 5.13 -25.46
C ASN A 19 -6.29 6.18 -24.34
N GLU A 20 -7.41 6.88 -24.20
CA GLU A 20 -7.60 7.83 -23.09
C GLU A 20 -7.59 7.10 -21.74
N LEU A 21 -8.21 5.92 -21.68
CA LEU A 21 -8.19 5.07 -20.50
C LEU A 21 -6.77 4.67 -20.11
N ALA A 22 -5.98 4.19 -21.05
CA ALA A 22 -4.59 3.84 -20.78
C ALA A 22 -3.76 5.05 -20.32
N ARG A 23 -3.92 6.21 -20.96
CA ARG A 23 -3.23 7.45 -20.55
C ARG A 23 -3.61 7.88 -19.13
N ALA A 24 -4.90 7.86 -18.82
CA ALA A 24 -5.38 8.14 -17.47
C ALA A 24 -4.76 7.16 -16.47
N SER A 25 -4.79 5.86 -16.75
CA SER A 25 -4.22 4.85 -15.86
C SER A 25 -2.72 5.00 -15.61
N VAL A 26 -1.94 5.47 -16.59
CA VAL A 26 -0.51 5.80 -16.38
C VAL A 26 -0.37 6.93 -15.36
N ILE A 27 -1.10 8.04 -15.53
CA ILE A 27 -1.02 9.21 -14.66
C ILE A 27 -1.47 8.86 -13.24
N TYR A 28 -2.63 8.22 -13.10
CA TYR A 28 -3.17 7.81 -11.81
C TYR A 28 -2.31 6.74 -11.14
N GLY A 29 -1.84 5.74 -11.90
CA GLY A 29 -0.96 4.69 -11.40
C GLY A 29 0.38 5.24 -10.89
N LEU A 30 0.98 6.18 -11.64
CA LEU A 30 2.22 6.87 -11.23
C LEU A 30 2.01 7.70 -9.96
N GLY A 31 0.96 8.53 -9.94
CA GLY A 31 0.64 9.34 -8.76
C GLY A 31 0.40 8.48 -7.51
N PHE A 32 -0.32 7.37 -7.69
CA PHE A 32 -0.57 6.41 -6.62
C PHE A 32 0.74 5.73 -6.14
N PHE A 33 1.59 5.27 -7.07
CA PHE A 33 2.88 4.67 -6.76
C PHE A 33 3.77 5.63 -5.95
N ILE A 34 3.87 6.90 -6.38
CA ILE A 34 4.65 7.92 -5.69
C ILE A 34 4.09 8.16 -4.29
N LEU A 35 2.78 8.39 -4.17
CA LEU A 35 2.14 8.68 -2.89
C LEU A 35 2.35 7.55 -1.87
N MET A 36 2.12 6.30 -2.28
CA MET A 36 2.31 5.14 -1.42
C MET A 36 3.79 4.88 -1.13
N GLY A 37 4.65 5.10 -2.11
CA GLY A 37 6.10 5.05 -1.93
C GLY A 37 6.58 6.05 -0.89
N LEU A 38 6.04 7.27 -0.88
CA LEU A 38 6.37 8.28 0.13
C LEU A 38 5.96 7.82 1.54
N PHE A 39 4.76 7.26 1.71
CA PHE A 39 4.38 6.68 3.01
C PHE A 39 5.29 5.53 3.43
N ALA A 40 5.63 4.63 2.51
CA ALA A 40 6.57 3.55 2.80
C ALA A 40 7.94 4.09 3.25
N LEU A 41 8.48 5.09 2.55
CA LEU A 41 9.75 5.74 2.89
C LEU A 41 9.67 6.45 4.24
N MET A 42 8.55 7.09 4.56
CA MET A 42 8.32 7.75 5.85
C MET A 42 8.40 6.74 6.99
N TYR A 43 7.75 5.57 6.88
CA TYR A 43 7.81 4.52 7.90
C TYR A 43 9.18 3.84 7.98
N ILE A 44 9.88 3.65 6.85
CA ILE A 44 11.27 3.19 6.85
C ILE A 44 12.17 4.18 7.59
N HIS A 45 11.97 5.48 7.33
CA HIS A 45 12.70 6.54 8.02
C HIS A 45 12.43 6.54 9.52
N ALA A 46 11.16 6.44 9.92
CA ALA A 46 10.76 6.33 11.32
C ALA A 46 11.44 5.13 12.00
N HIS A 47 11.44 3.95 11.36
CA HIS A 47 12.13 2.77 11.88
C HIS A 47 13.65 2.94 12.00
N ARG A 48 14.28 3.65 11.06
CA ARG A 48 15.72 3.99 11.14
C ARG A 48 16.00 4.95 12.29
N ARG A 49 15.04 5.79 12.66
CA ARG A 49 15.11 6.76 13.77
C ARG A 49 14.51 6.24 15.08
N ARG A 50 14.17 4.96 15.17
CA ARG A 50 13.47 4.34 16.31
C ARG A 50 14.02 4.72 17.70
N ALA A 51 15.34 4.75 17.86
CA ALA A 51 15.97 5.12 19.13
C ALA A 51 15.73 6.59 19.50
N ALA A 52 15.85 7.49 18.52
CA ALA A 52 15.59 8.92 18.71
C ALA A 52 14.10 9.23 18.91
N LEU A 53 13.21 8.34 18.43
CA LEU A 53 11.77 8.44 18.60
C LEU A 53 11.27 7.74 19.87
N GLY A 54 12.15 7.14 20.68
CA GLY A 54 11.76 6.41 21.89
C GLY A 54 10.83 5.23 21.61
N MET A 55 10.91 4.63 20.43
CA MET A 55 10.05 3.52 20.03
C MET A 55 10.38 2.27 20.85
N THR A 56 9.35 1.57 21.31
CA THR A 56 9.50 0.21 21.82
C THR A 56 9.87 -0.75 20.69
N ASP A 57 10.31 -1.96 21.03
CA ASP A 57 10.57 -3.01 20.05
C ASP A 57 9.32 -3.37 19.22
N VAL A 58 8.14 -3.32 19.85
CA VAL A 58 6.86 -3.57 19.16
C VAL A 58 6.53 -2.43 18.20
N ASP A 59 6.70 -1.17 18.61
CA ASP A 59 6.49 -0.02 17.71
C ASP A 59 7.44 -0.05 16.51
N ALA A 60 8.71 -0.43 16.76
CA ALA A 60 9.71 -0.55 15.71
C ALA A 60 9.35 -1.67 14.72
N PHE A 61 8.80 -2.80 15.19
CA PHE A 61 8.26 -3.85 14.33
C PHE A 61 7.07 -3.34 13.52
N ASP A 62 6.10 -2.70 14.17
CA ASP A 62 4.88 -2.21 13.54
C ASP A 62 5.17 -1.13 12.48
N ALA A 63 6.15 -0.25 12.71
CA ALA A 63 6.62 0.71 11.71
C ALA A 63 7.15 0.03 10.43
N ARG A 64 7.91 -1.07 10.56
CA ARG A 64 8.34 -1.84 9.37
C ARG A 64 7.18 -2.53 8.68
N ALA A 65 6.22 -3.03 9.45
CA ALA A 65 5.02 -3.65 8.89
C ALA A 65 4.20 -2.62 8.09
N LEU A 66 4.03 -1.40 8.61
CA LEU A 66 3.35 -0.30 7.91
C LEU A 66 4.10 0.13 6.64
N ALA A 67 5.44 0.17 6.68
CA ALA A 67 6.21 0.37 5.45
C ALA A 67 5.92 -0.70 4.40
N GLY A 68 5.89 -1.98 4.80
CA GLY A 68 5.54 -3.09 3.90
C GLY A 68 4.11 -3.00 3.36
N HIS A 69 3.14 -2.58 4.19
CA HIS A 69 1.76 -2.35 3.78
C HIS A 69 1.67 -1.33 2.63
N HIS A 70 2.35 -0.20 2.78
CA HIS A 70 2.40 0.82 1.72
C HIS A 70 3.20 0.36 0.49
N LEU A 71 4.23 -0.49 0.66
CA LEU A 71 4.94 -1.08 -0.48
C LEU A 71 4.05 -2.04 -1.29
N VAL A 72 3.14 -2.78 -0.66
CA VAL A 72 2.14 -3.59 -1.38
C VAL A 72 1.26 -2.68 -2.24
N SER A 73 0.74 -1.60 -1.67
CA SER A 73 -0.03 -0.59 -2.42
C SER A 73 0.79 0.01 -3.56
N ALA A 74 2.01 0.47 -3.30
CA ALA A 74 2.90 1.04 -4.33
C ALA A 74 3.14 0.03 -5.46
N GLY A 75 3.38 -1.24 -5.14
CA GLY A 75 3.53 -2.31 -6.12
C GLY A 75 2.32 -2.47 -7.06
N VAL A 76 1.09 -2.34 -6.53
CA VAL A 76 -0.13 -2.37 -7.35
C VAL A 76 -0.21 -1.16 -8.28
N GLY A 77 0.06 0.05 -7.78
CA GLY A 77 0.10 1.25 -8.63
C GLY A 77 1.15 1.17 -9.73
N LEU A 78 2.34 0.65 -9.41
CA LEU A 78 3.42 0.40 -10.36
C LEU A 78 2.99 -0.62 -11.42
N PHE A 79 2.37 -1.72 -10.99
CA PHE A 79 1.83 -2.73 -11.91
C PHE A 79 0.77 -2.13 -12.85
N ALA A 80 -0.18 -1.36 -12.32
CA ALA A 80 -1.20 -0.68 -13.13
C ALA A 80 -0.58 0.21 -14.20
N MET A 81 0.39 1.06 -13.80
CA MET A 81 1.10 1.96 -14.69
C MET A 81 1.87 1.21 -15.78
N LEU A 82 2.69 0.23 -15.42
CA LEU A 82 3.48 -0.56 -16.37
C LEU A 82 2.57 -1.34 -17.33
N PHE A 83 1.48 -1.89 -16.83
CA PHE A 83 0.49 -2.58 -17.66
C PHE A 83 -0.13 -1.61 -18.68
N ALA A 84 -0.49 -0.39 -18.29
CA ALA A 84 -1.03 0.61 -19.22
C ALA A 84 -0.01 1.08 -20.29
N LEU A 85 1.28 1.07 -19.96
CA LEU A 85 2.34 1.44 -20.90
C LEU A 85 2.59 0.36 -21.96
N ILE A 86 2.59 -0.92 -21.55
CA ILE A 86 3.11 -2.03 -22.35
C ILE A 86 1.99 -2.86 -22.99
N ALA A 87 0.84 -2.99 -22.33
CA ALA A 87 -0.22 -3.89 -22.79
C ALA A 87 -0.95 -3.36 -24.04
N PRO A 88 -1.47 -4.25 -24.91
CA PRO A 88 -2.30 -3.87 -26.04
C PRO A 88 -3.52 -3.03 -25.61
N ARG A 89 -3.86 -1.98 -26.37
CA ARG A 89 -4.95 -1.05 -26.03
C ARG A 89 -6.32 -1.72 -25.87
N LYS A 90 -6.55 -2.84 -26.55
CA LYS A 90 -7.76 -3.67 -26.42
C LYS A 90 -8.00 -4.22 -25.00
N VAL A 91 -6.95 -4.32 -24.17
CA VAL A 91 -7.03 -4.74 -22.76
C VAL A 91 -6.71 -3.61 -21.79
N ALA A 92 -6.80 -2.35 -22.22
CA ALA A 92 -6.48 -1.19 -21.38
C ALA A 92 -7.27 -1.14 -20.06
N PHE A 93 -8.49 -1.69 -20.04
CA PHE A 93 -9.33 -1.77 -18.84
C PHE A 93 -8.72 -2.60 -17.71
N LEU A 94 -7.81 -3.53 -18.00
CA LEU A 94 -7.16 -4.34 -16.97
C LEU A 94 -6.18 -3.51 -16.12
N SER A 95 -5.65 -2.40 -16.63
CA SER A 95 -4.78 -1.52 -15.85
C SER A 95 -5.51 -0.93 -14.63
N PRO A 96 -6.63 -0.19 -14.75
CA PRO A 96 -7.36 0.30 -13.58
C PRO A 96 -8.00 -0.84 -12.78
N SER A 97 -8.45 -1.94 -13.42
CA SER A 97 -8.97 -3.10 -12.69
C SER A 97 -7.93 -3.77 -11.80
N SER A 98 -6.63 -3.62 -12.08
CA SER A 98 -5.56 -4.18 -11.24
C SER A 98 -5.57 -3.64 -9.81
N PHE A 99 -6.20 -2.50 -9.54
CA PHE A 99 -6.42 -2.01 -8.18
C PHE A 99 -7.26 -2.98 -7.32
N ALA A 100 -8.04 -3.88 -7.93
CA ALA A 100 -8.70 -4.97 -7.21
C ALA A 100 -7.69 -5.90 -6.50
N LEU A 101 -6.43 -5.95 -6.94
CA LEU A 101 -5.36 -6.70 -6.28
C LEU A 101 -4.98 -6.14 -4.91
N MET A 102 -5.40 -4.92 -4.57
CA MET A 102 -5.17 -4.36 -3.24
C MET A 102 -5.81 -5.21 -2.14
N GLY A 103 -7.03 -5.72 -2.35
CA GLY A 103 -7.70 -6.54 -1.34
C GLY A 103 -6.89 -7.80 -1.01
N PRO A 104 -6.68 -8.70 -1.98
CA PRO A 104 -5.88 -9.90 -1.78
C PRO A 104 -4.44 -9.62 -1.34
N GLY A 105 -3.80 -8.58 -1.90
CA GLY A 105 -2.43 -8.20 -1.57
C GLY A 105 -2.27 -7.79 -0.10
N HIS A 106 -3.13 -6.91 0.40
CA HIS A 106 -3.10 -6.50 1.80
C HIS A 106 -3.56 -7.61 2.73
N TRP A 107 -4.53 -8.43 2.34
CA TRP A 107 -4.94 -9.60 3.13
C TRP A 107 -3.77 -10.58 3.32
N ALA A 108 -3.09 -10.96 2.24
CA ALA A 108 -1.97 -11.89 2.29
C ALA A 108 -0.82 -11.33 3.14
N PHE A 109 -0.51 -10.04 2.97
CA PHE A 109 0.50 -9.34 3.75
C PHE A 109 0.12 -9.26 5.24
N ALA A 110 -1.11 -8.88 5.56
CA ALA A 110 -1.59 -8.79 6.94
C ALA A 110 -1.54 -10.15 7.64
N ALA A 111 -2.06 -11.21 7.00
CA ALA A 111 -2.01 -12.56 7.54
C ALA A 111 -0.56 -13.07 7.77
N TRP A 112 0.39 -12.63 6.95
CA TRP A 112 1.81 -12.91 7.12
C TRP A 112 2.42 -12.12 8.29
N ILE A 113 2.14 -10.83 8.39
CA ILE A 113 2.61 -9.96 9.46
C ILE A 113 2.03 -10.38 10.81
N ASP A 114 0.74 -10.69 10.91
CA ASP A 114 0.09 -11.08 12.16
C ASP A 114 0.75 -12.29 12.81
N ARG A 115 1.08 -13.30 11.99
CA ARG A 115 1.82 -14.48 12.44
C ARG A 115 3.20 -14.12 12.99
N ARG A 116 3.90 -13.23 12.28
CA ARG A 116 5.24 -12.75 12.67
C ARG A 116 5.20 -11.89 13.93
N ARG A 117 4.18 -11.04 14.07
CA ARG A 117 3.99 -10.16 15.23
C ARG A 117 3.74 -10.97 16.50
N LYS A 118 2.85 -11.96 16.44
CA LYS A 118 2.60 -12.89 17.56
C LYS A 118 3.86 -13.62 18.00
N ALA A 119 4.62 -14.16 17.04
CA ALA A 119 5.89 -14.83 17.32
C ALA A 119 6.94 -13.87 17.90
N PHE A 120 6.96 -12.61 17.44
CA PHE A 120 7.87 -11.59 17.95
C PHE A 120 7.55 -11.21 19.40
N ILE A 121 6.29 -10.94 19.72
CA ILE A 121 5.83 -10.60 21.08
C ILE A 121 6.10 -11.76 22.05
N ALA A 122 5.82 -13.00 21.65
CA ALA A 122 6.11 -14.17 22.49
C ALA A 122 7.61 -14.30 22.81
N ARG A 123 8.49 -13.95 21.87
CA ARG A 123 9.95 -13.95 22.08
C ARG A 123 10.40 -12.86 23.03
N LEU A 124 9.81 -11.66 22.94
CA LEU A 124 10.10 -10.57 23.88
C LEU A 124 9.69 -10.96 25.30
N ALA A 125 8.46 -11.47 25.47
CA ALA A 125 7.98 -11.92 26.77
C ALA A 125 8.85 -13.04 27.38
N ALA A 126 9.32 -13.99 26.56
CA ALA A 126 10.22 -15.04 27.03
C ALA A 126 11.60 -14.50 27.44
N ALA A 127 12.11 -13.46 26.75
CA ALA A 127 13.39 -12.83 27.10
C ALA A 127 13.29 -12.05 28.42
N ASP A 128 12.19 -11.33 28.65
CA ASP A 128 11.95 -10.59 29.89
C ASP A 128 11.89 -11.52 31.11
N VAL A 129 11.20 -12.65 30.99
CA VAL A 129 11.14 -13.68 32.06
C VAL A 129 12.53 -14.23 32.38
N VAL A 130 13.38 -14.45 31.38
CA VAL A 130 14.76 -14.93 31.60
C VAL A 130 15.60 -13.87 32.30
N SER A 131 15.46 -12.59 31.95
CA SER A 131 16.19 -11.52 32.63
C SER A 131 15.78 -11.38 34.10
N ASP A 132 14.49 -11.56 34.41
CA ASP A 132 14.00 -11.49 35.80
C ASP A 132 14.56 -12.63 36.66
N VAL A 133 14.67 -13.85 36.10
CA VAL A 133 15.24 -15.01 36.82
C VAL A 133 16.74 -14.86 37.08
N GLN A 134 17.48 -14.17 36.20
CA GLN A 134 18.92 -13.94 36.37
C GLN A 134 19.26 -12.78 37.32
N ALA A 135 18.29 -11.92 37.63
CA ALA A 135 18.46 -10.79 38.54
C ALA A 135 18.22 -11.13 40.03
N VAL A 136 17.81 -12.37 40.32
CA VAL A 136 17.55 -12.92 41.68
C VAL A 136 18.71 -13.81 42.11
#